data_AF-A0A9X2CXU4-F1
#
_entry.id   AF-A0A9X2CXU4-F1
#
_cell.length_a   1.000
_cell.length_b   1.000
_cell.length_c   1.000
_cell.angle_alpha   90.00
_cell.angle_beta   90.00
_cell.angle_gamma   90.00
#
_symmetry.space_group_name_H-M   'P 1'
#
loop_
_entity.id
_entity.type
_entity.pdbx_description
1 polymer ?
#
loop_
_entity_poly.entity_id
_entity_poly.type
_entity_poly.pdbx_seq_one_letter_code
_entity_poly.pdbx_strand_id
1 'polypeptide(L)' 'MKFEWELIEKNERNQKGGGTPYTYRAKIIGGWLVKHTTDQGVSLVFVPDPEYKWIID' A
#
# COMPACT_ATOMS: atom_id res chain seq x y z
N MET A 1 11.47 0.90 -13.53
CA MET A 1 11.42 0.60 -12.08
C MET A 1 10.17 -0.23 -11.83
N LYS A 2 10.31 -1.45 -11.30
CA LYS A 2 9.18 -2.36 -11.03
C LYS A 2 8.99 -2.39 -9.50
N PHE A 3 7.79 -2.08 -9.04
CA PHE A 3 7.45 -2.18 -7.63
C PHE A 3 6.94 -3.59 -7.31
N GLU A 4 7.50 -4.20 -6.27
CA GLU A 4 6.96 -5.42 -5.68
C GLU A 4 5.93 -5.01 -4.62
N TRP A 5 4.66 -5.26 -4.92
CA TRP A 5 3.54 -4.92 -4.05
C TRP A 5 3.13 -6.10 -3.19
N GLU A 6 3.11 -5.91 -1.88
CA GLU A 6 2.64 -6.86 -0.89
C GLU A 6 1.26 -6.45 -0.38
N LEU A 7 0.30 -7.37 -0.35
CA LEU A 7 -1.01 -7.15 0.29
C LEU A 7 -0.81 -7.15 1.82
N ILE A 8 -1.23 -6.09 2.49
CA ILE A 8 -1.13 -5.97 3.96
C ILE A 8 -2.49 -5.94 4.65
N GLU A 9 -3.56 -5.58 3.94
CA GLU A 9 -4.90 -5.62 4.49
C GLU A 9 -5.95 -5.89 3.41
N LYS A 10 -6.94 -6.73 3.74
CA LYS A 10 -8.15 -6.94 2.96
C LYS A 10 -9.33 -6.77 3.90
N ASN A 11 -10.14 -5.73 3.70
CA ASN A 11 -11.28 -5.47 4.58
C ASN A 11 -12.58 -5.94 3.94
N GLU A 12 -12.97 -7.17 4.28
CA GLU A 12 -14.17 -7.85 3.74
C GLU A 12 -15.46 -7.43 4.44
N ARG A 13 -15.42 -6.61 5.50
CA ARG A 13 -16.58 -6.35 6.38
C ARG A 13 -17.64 -5.43 5.77
N ASN A 14 -17.35 -4.72 4.68
CA ASN A 14 -18.27 -3.76 4.05
C ASN A 14 -18.83 -4.26 2.70
N GLN A 15 -19.20 -5.54 2.60
CA GLN A 15 -19.79 -6.16 1.40
C GLN A 15 -21.25 -5.74 1.07
N LYS A 16 -21.71 -4.57 1.51
CA LYS A 16 -23.01 -4.02 1.09
C LYS A 16 -22.80 -2.97 0.00
N GLY A 17 -22.44 -3.43 -1.19
CA GLY A 17 -22.58 -2.67 -2.44
C GLY A 17 -21.34 -1.96 -2.99
N GLY A 18 -20.20 -2.01 -2.30
CA GLY A 18 -18.91 -1.51 -2.79
C GLY A 18 -17.85 -2.61 -2.81
N GLY A 19 -16.95 -2.59 -3.79
CA GLY A 19 -15.89 -3.59 -3.93
C GLY A 19 -15.03 -3.70 -2.66
N THR A 20 -14.49 -4.90 -2.39
CA THR A 20 -13.65 -5.13 -1.21
C THR A 20 -12.43 -4.19 -1.27
N PRO A 21 -12.22 -3.31 -0.28
CA PRO A 21 -11.02 -2.49 -0.25
C PRO A 21 -9.78 -3.31 0.09
N TYR A 22 -8.68 -3.00 -0.60
CA TYR A 22 -7.37 -3.65 -0.44
C TYR A 22 -6.29 -2.61 -0.14
N THR A 23 -5.44 -2.92 0.83
CA THR A 23 -4.25 -2.12 1.13
C THR A 23 -3.00 -2.91 0.77
N TYR A 24 -2.15 -2.31 -0.06
CA TYR A 24 -0.85 -2.83 -0.45
C TYR A 24 0.27 -1.92 0.02
N ARG A 25 1.48 -2.45 0.14
CA ARG A 25 2.70 -1.66 0.27
C ARG A 25 3.77 -2.13 -0.70
N ALA A 26 4.65 -1.23 -1.12
CA ALA A 26 5.86 -1.55 -1.84
C ALA A 26 7.04 -0.89 -1.14
N LYS A 27 8.13 -1.64 -0.97
CA LYS A 27 9.37 -1.12 -0.39
C LYS A 27 10.05 -0.21 -1.42
N ILE A 28 10.46 0.98 -0.98
CA ILE A 28 11.19 1.94 -1.80
C ILE A 28 12.39 2.50 -1.02
N ILE A 29 13.27 3.23 -1.70
CA ILE A 29 14.37 3.93 -1.02
C ILE A 29 13.76 4.92 -0.01
N GLY A 30 14.21 4.83 1.24
CA GLY A 30 13.78 5.73 2.30
C GLY A 30 12.40 5.44 2.90
N GLY A 31 11.72 4.34 2.52
CA GLY A 31 10.45 3.98 3.17
C GLY A 31 9.55 3.03 2.38
N TRP A 32 8.25 3.24 2.55
CA TRP A 32 7.20 2.44 1.92
C TRP A 32 6.26 3.34 1.12
N LEU A 33 5.88 2.86 -0.05
CA LEU A 33 4.73 3.38 -0.76
C LEU A 33 3.52 2.52 -0.40
N VAL A 34 2.51 3.11 0.22
CA VAL A 34 1.28 2.41 0.61
C VAL A 34 0.17 2.81 -0.35
N LYS A 35 -0.55 1.82 -0.87
CA LYS A 35 -1.64 1.97 -1.83
C LYS A 35 -2.92 1.40 -1.25
N HIS A 36 -3.96 2.20 -1.18
CA HIS A 36 -5.30 1.76 -0.83
C HIS A 36 -6.19 1.78 -2.07
N THR A 37 -6.84 0.66 -2.37
CA THR A 37 -7.69 0.48 -3.54
C THR A 37 -9.10 0.18 -3.10
N THR A 38 -10.04 1.00 -3.53
CA THR A 38 -11.49 0.82 -3.35
C THR A 38 -12.17 0.80 -4.72
N ASP A 39 -13.47 0.59 -4.73
CA ASP A 39 -14.32 0.77 -5.91
C ASP A 39 -14.40 2.24 -6.39
N GLN A 40 -14.18 3.19 -5.50
CA GLN A 40 -14.20 4.63 -5.80
C GLN A 40 -12.86 5.17 -6.33
N GLY A 41 -11.78 4.40 -6.21
CA GLY A 41 -10.48 4.79 -6.76
C GLY A 41 -9.28 4.25 -5.98
N VAL A 42 -8.15 4.93 -6.17
CA VAL A 42 -6.86 4.56 -5.60
C VAL A 42 -6.27 5.74 -4.85
N SER A 43 -5.87 5.52 -3.61
CA SER A 43 -5.12 6.48 -2.78
C SER A 43 -3.70 5.97 -2.55
N LEU A 44 -2.73 6.87 -2.56
CA LEU A 44 -1.31 6.58 -2.37
C LEU A 44 -0.75 7.48 -1.27
N VAL A 45 0.04 6.89 -0.37
CA VAL A 45 0.76 7.63 0.68
C VAL A 45 2.17 7.10 0.82
N PHE A 46 3.13 8.00 1.01
CA PHE A 46 4.50 7.65 1.35
C PHE A 46 4.66 7.61 2.87
N VAL A 47 5.19 6.50 3.37
CA VAL A 47 5.53 6.31 4.78
C VAL A 47 7.05 6.28 4.89
N PRO A 48 7.69 7.32 5.46
CA PRO A 48 9.13 7.34 5.60
C PRO A 48 9.59 6.23 6.55
N ASP A 49 10.77 5.69 6.29
CA ASP A 49 11.49 4.86 7.25
C ASP A 49 12.36 5.74 8.14
N PRO A 50 11.95 6.02 9.40
CA PRO A 50 12.66 6.93 10.27
C PRO A 50 14.04 6.40 10.67
N GLU A 51 14.28 5.10 10.52
CA GLU A 51 15.54 4.45 10.85
C GLU A 51 16.49 4.35 9.63
N TYR A 52 16.06 4.82 8.44
CA TYR A 52 16.83 4.78 7.18
C TYR A 52 17.42 3.40 6.84
N LYS A 53 16.79 2.32 7.32
CA LYS A 53 17.23 0.93 7.11
C LYS A 53 17.11 0.50 5.66
N TRP A 54 16.22 1.12 4.88
CA TRP A 54 16.04 0.80 3.47
C TRP A 54 16.90 1.67 2.56
N ILE A 55 18.20 1.39 2.56
CA ILE A 55 19.09 1.71 1.45
C ILE A 55 18.93 0.55 0.46
N ILE A 56 18.41 0.83 -0.74
CA ILE A 56 18.40 -0.16 -1.82
C ILE A 56 19.75 0.00 -2.53
N ASP A 57 20.62 -0.98 -2.35
CA ASP A 57 21.89 -1.12 -3.08
C ASP A 57 21.62 -1.61 -4.52
#